data_AF-A0A0D0D9I5-F1
#
_entry.id   AF-A0A0D0D9I5-F1
#
_cell.length_a   1.000
_cell.length_b   1.000
_cell.length_c   1.000
_cell.angle_alpha   90.00
_cell.angle_beta   90.00
_cell.angle_gamma   90.00
#
_symmetry.space_group_name_H-M   'P 1'
#
loop_
_entity.id
_entity.type
_entity.pdbx_description
1 polymer ?
#
loop_
_entity_poly.entity_id
_entity_poly.type
_entity_poly.pdbx_seq_one_letter_code
_entity_poly.pdbx_strand_id
1 'polypeptide(L)'
;MLGRQNASALAKAGIKAIAISSETATPANFMAIRAFNYRALVVSPEQLMKLDGEFERMLKDPLFALRVVSVIIDKAHCLTEWGEFRPEYKELGRLQYIHPTTIPLMITSAMLANDVLLTTIRLLHMHPDKMTVICHSTDCPNIKIGVRKIKYALNSFAGLAFLIPEGWKPGDPPLPKFLILFDDIQDTINAITYLC
;
A
#
# COMPACT_ATOMS: atom_id res chain seq x y z
N MET A 1 -2.41 9.75 1.71
CA MET A 1 -1.68 9.32 2.92
C MET A 1 -0.63 8.25 2.64
N LEU A 2 -0.98 7.12 2.00
CA LEU A 2 -0.03 6.01 1.74
C LEU A 2 1.18 6.39 0.87
N GLY A 3 0.98 7.12 -0.24
CA GLY A 3 2.08 7.51 -1.13
C GLY A 3 3.17 8.33 -0.42
N ARG A 4 2.77 9.25 0.47
CA ARG A 4 3.70 10.04 1.30
C ARG A 4 4.45 9.17 2.31
N GLN A 5 3.78 8.16 2.90
CA GLN A 5 4.43 7.20 3.80
C GLN A 5 5.50 6.39 3.07
N ASN A 6 5.22 5.89 1.86
CA ASN A 6 6.19 5.16 1.04
C ASN A 6 7.39 6.03 0.67
N ALA A 7 7.15 7.27 0.21
CA ALA A 7 8.24 8.21 -0.10
C ALA A 7 9.08 8.55 1.15
N SER A 8 8.45 8.70 2.32
CA SER A 8 9.15 8.93 3.59
C SER A 8 9.99 7.72 4.01
N ALA A 9 9.47 6.51 3.86
CA ALA A 9 10.21 5.28 4.16
C ALA A 9 11.45 5.14 3.26
N LEU A 10 11.31 5.42 1.95
CA LEU A 10 12.43 5.45 1.01
C LEU A 10 13.46 6.52 1.40
N ALA A 11 13.02 7.71 1.78
CA ALA A 11 13.91 8.78 2.24
C ALA A 11 14.70 8.37 3.50
N LYS A 12 14.07 7.69 4.46
CA LYS A 12 14.74 7.13 5.66
C LYS A 12 15.78 6.07 5.29
N ALA A 13 15.58 5.35 4.20
CA ALA A 13 16.55 4.41 3.63
C ALA A 13 17.62 5.09 2.75
N GLY A 14 17.69 6.43 2.71
CA GLY A 14 18.66 7.17 1.91
C GLY A 14 18.32 7.30 0.42
N ILE A 15 17.11 6.92 0.01
CA ILE A 15 16.62 7.02 -1.37
C ILE A 15 15.81 8.30 -1.51
N LYS A 16 16.31 9.25 -2.32
CA LYS A 16 15.54 10.45 -2.66
C LYS A 16 14.27 10.06 -3.41
N ALA A 17 13.12 10.21 -2.76
CA ALA A 17 11.82 9.84 -3.30
C ALA A 17 10.81 10.99 -3.16
N ILE A 18 9.83 11.01 -4.06
CA ILE A 18 8.71 11.96 -4.02
C ILE A 18 7.39 11.23 -4.25
N ALA A 19 6.34 11.69 -3.57
CA ALA A 19 4.97 11.24 -3.80
C ALA A 19 4.20 12.25 -4.64
N ILE A 20 3.62 11.82 -5.76
CA ILE A 20 2.79 12.65 -6.65
C ILE A 20 1.32 12.19 -6.58
N SER A 21 0.48 13.08 -6.08
CA SER A 21 -0.98 12.98 -6.04
C SER A 21 -1.60 14.28 -6.53
N SER A 22 -2.92 14.42 -6.55
CA SER A 22 -3.62 15.66 -6.93
C SER A 22 -3.07 16.91 -6.21
N GLU A 23 -2.79 16.80 -4.92
CA GLU A 23 -2.23 17.90 -4.09
C GLU A 23 -0.78 18.27 -4.42
N THR A 24 0.04 17.31 -4.89
CA THR A 24 1.48 17.51 -5.09
C THR A 24 1.89 17.54 -6.56
N ALA A 25 0.94 17.44 -7.48
CA ALA A 25 1.14 17.55 -8.92
C ALA A 25 1.34 19.03 -9.35
N THR A 26 2.41 19.64 -8.86
CA THR A 26 2.76 21.04 -9.15
C THR A 26 3.82 21.13 -10.25
N PRO A 27 3.87 22.22 -11.04
CA PRO A 27 4.91 22.43 -12.04
C PRO A 27 6.33 22.32 -11.48
N ALA A 28 6.56 22.84 -10.27
CA ALA A 28 7.85 22.76 -9.58
C ALA A 28 8.29 21.31 -9.34
N ASN A 29 7.38 20.45 -8.87
CA ASN A 29 7.68 19.04 -8.65
C ASN A 29 7.95 18.31 -9.97
N PHE A 30 7.19 18.58 -11.03
CA PHE A 30 7.43 17.99 -12.35
C PHE A 30 8.76 18.44 -12.97
N MET A 31 9.16 19.71 -12.80
CA MET A 31 10.48 20.18 -13.21
C MET A 31 11.60 19.45 -12.46
N ALA A 32 11.46 19.26 -11.14
CA ALA A 32 12.44 18.50 -10.35
C ALA A 32 12.52 17.02 -10.76
N ILE A 33 11.39 16.40 -11.14
CA ILE A 33 11.35 15.04 -11.67
C ILE A 33 12.09 14.96 -13.02
N ARG A 34 11.83 15.90 -13.94
CA ARG A 34 12.52 15.98 -15.25
C ARG A 34 14.01 16.24 -15.12
N ALA A 35 14.43 16.96 -14.07
CA ALA A 35 15.83 17.15 -13.74
C ALA A 35 16.49 15.92 -13.07
N PHE A 36 15.76 14.81 -12.91
CA PHE A 36 16.23 13.58 -12.25
C PHE A 36 16.68 13.78 -10.79
N ASN A 37 16.06 14.71 -10.06
CA ASN A 37 16.38 14.97 -8.65
C ASN A 37 15.93 13.84 -7.71
N TYR A 38 15.08 12.92 -8.19
CA TYR A 38 14.53 11.80 -7.44
C TYR A 38 14.90 10.47 -8.09
N ARG A 39 15.15 9.46 -7.25
CA ARG A 39 15.42 8.07 -7.65
C ARG A 39 14.18 7.19 -7.67
N ALA A 40 13.14 7.58 -6.93
CA ALA A 40 11.89 6.85 -6.84
C ALA A 40 10.69 7.80 -6.85
N LEU A 41 9.68 7.48 -7.65
CA LEU A 41 8.45 8.24 -7.78
C LEU A 41 7.30 7.37 -7.29
N VAL A 42 6.55 7.84 -6.29
CA VAL A 42 5.35 7.16 -5.79
C VAL A 42 4.14 7.93 -6.31
N VAL A 43 3.50 7.41 -7.34
CA VAL A 43 2.49 8.15 -8.11
C VAL A 43 1.12 7.51 -7.93
N SER A 44 0.09 8.33 -7.74
CA SER A 44 -1.28 7.81 -7.71
C SER A 44 -1.76 7.46 -9.14
N PRO A 45 -2.62 6.43 -9.32
CA PRO A 45 -3.12 6.05 -10.64
C PRO A 45 -3.75 7.22 -11.41
N GLU A 46 -4.45 8.11 -10.70
CA GLU A 46 -5.13 9.27 -11.28
C GLU A 46 -4.14 10.29 -11.87
N GLN A 47 -2.96 10.45 -11.27
CA GLN A 47 -1.91 11.31 -11.85
C GLN A 47 -1.13 10.61 -12.95
N LEU A 48 -0.90 9.31 -12.80
CA LEU A 48 -0.14 8.53 -13.76
C LEU A 48 -0.90 8.37 -15.10
N MET A 49 -2.20 8.09 -15.02
CA MET A 49 -3.09 7.83 -16.18
C MET A 49 -3.81 9.06 -16.70
N LYS A 50 -3.50 10.25 -16.17
CA LYS A 50 -4.10 11.51 -16.63
C LYS A 50 -3.77 11.73 -18.12
N LEU A 51 -4.82 11.80 -18.95
CA LEU A 51 -4.71 12.10 -20.38
C LEU A 51 -3.97 13.43 -20.61
N ASP A 52 -2.99 13.40 -21.51
CA ASP A 52 -2.11 14.53 -21.81
C ASP A 52 -1.39 15.10 -20.57
N GLY A 53 -1.27 14.27 -19.53
CA GLY A 53 -0.62 14.59 -18.28
C GLY A 53 0.90 14.61 -18.37
N GLU A 54 1.54 15.14 -17.32
CA GLU A 54 3.00 15.28 -17.28
C GLU A 54 3.72 13.92 -17.32
N PHE A 55 3.17 12.87 -16.70
CA PHE A 55 3.75 11.53 -16.75
C PHE A 55 3.67 10.89 -18.12
N GLU A 56 2.54 11.03 -18.82
CA GLU A 56 2.41 10.55 -20.20
C GLU A 56 3.45 11.23 -21.10
N ARG A 57 3.61 12.55 -20.99
CA ARG A 57 4.62 13.31 -21.73
C ARG A 57 6.06 12.86 -21.39
N MET A 58 6.36 12.67 -20.11
CA MET A 58 7.68 12.22 -19.66
C MET A 58 7.98 10.79 -20.12
N LEU A 59 7.03 9.86 -20.06
CA LEU A 59 7.25 8.48 -20.51
C LEU A 59 7.41 8.37 -22.04
N LYS A 60 6.83 9.31 -22.80
CA LYS A 60 7.06 9.43 -24.26
C LYS A 60 8.39 10.12 -24.62
N ASP A 61 9.02 10.84 -23.70
CA ASP A 61 10.35 11.42 -23.89
C ASP A 61 11.43 10.33 -23.80
N PRO A 62 12.18 10.04 -24.89
CA PRO A 62 13.19 9.00 -24.88
C PRO A 62 14.27 9.18 -23.81
N LEU A 63 14.66 10.42 -23.48
CA LEU A 63 15.70 10.69 -22.48
C LEU A 63 15.22 10.33 -21.09
N PHE A 64 13.95 10.63 -20.79
CA PHE A 64 13.37 10.27 -19.50
C PHE A 64 13.08 8.77 -19.43
N ALA A 65 12.48 8.19 -20.47
CA ALA A 65 12.17 6.76 -20.53
C ALA A 65 13.42 5.88 -20.36
N LEU A 66 14.56 6.25 -20.96
CA LEU A 66 15.83 5.53 -20.82
C LEU A 66 16.34 5.48 -19.37
N ARG A 67 15.89 6.41 -18.51
CA ARG A 67 16.27 6.49 -17.10
C ARG A 67 15.31 5.76 -16.17
N VAL A 68 14.16 5.30 -16.68
CA VAL A 68 13.21 4.49 -15.91
C VAL A 68 13.68 3.04 -15.90
N VAL A 69 14.01 2.54 -14.70
CA VAL A 69 14.55 1.18 -14.54
C VAL A 69 13.45 0.14 -14.37
N SER A 70 12.31 0.49 -13.78
CA SER A 70 11.20 -0.41 -13.52
C SER A 70 9.93 0.35 -13.17
N VAL A 71 8.78 -0.24 -13.46
CA VAL A 71 7.47 0.21 -12.96
C VAL A 71 6.91 -0.85 -12.01
N ILE A 72 6.43 -0.42 -10.84
CA ILE A 72 5.87 -1.32 -9.82
C ILE A 72 4.44 -0.87 -9.52
N ILE A 73 3.48 -1.77 -9.71
CA ILE A 73 2.08 -1.57 -9.31
C ILE A 73 1.86 -2.29 -7.99
N ASP A 74 1.76 -1.52 -6.92
CA ASP A 74 1.44 -2.03 -5.59
C ASP A 74 -0.07 -2.21 -5.42
N LYS A 75 -0.45 -3.20 -4.60
CA LYS A 75 -1.84 -3.63 -4.36
C LYS A 75 -2.60 -3.97 -5.65
N ALA A 76 -2.00 -4.82 -6.47
CA ALA A 76 -2.56 -5.16 -7.79
C ALA A 76 -3.97 -5.81 -7.75
N HIS A 77 -4.42 -6.36 -6.62
CA HIS A 77 -5.81 -6.80 -6.43
C HIS A 77 -6.84 -5.67 -6.57
N CYS A 78 -6.43 -4.42 -6.35
CA CYS A 78 -7.29 -3.26 -6.57
C CYS A 78 -7.74 -3.12 -8.03
N LEU A 79 -7.02 -3.70 -9.01
CA LEU A 79 -7.46 -3.69 -10.41
C LEU A 79 -8.80 -4.41 -10.61
N THR A 80 -9.06 -5.46 -9.84
CA THR A 80 -10.29 -6.26 -9.94
C THR A 80 -11.33 -5.83 -8.90
N GLU A 81 -10.91 -5.71 -7.65
CA GLU A 81 -11.83 -5.45 -6.53
C GLU A 81 -12.26 -3.98 -6.45
N TRP A 82 -11.35 -3.07 -6.80
CA TRP A 82 -11.57 -1.62 -6.69
C TRP A 82 -11.70 -0.95 -8.05
N GLY A 83 -11.57 -1.70 -9.15
CA GLY A 83 -11.60 -1.14 -10.51
C GLY A 83 -12.93 -0.47 -10.87
N GLU A 84 -14.04 -0.85 -10.23
CA GLU A 84 -15.33 -0.16 -10.37
C GLU A 84 -15.36 1.18 -9.59
N PHE A 85 -14.64 1.27 -8.48
CA PHE A 85 -14.59 2.46 -7.63
C PHE A 85 -13.50 3.46 -8.06
N ARG A 86 -12.43 2.96 -8.68
CA ARG A 86 -11.31 3.75 -9.22
C ARG A 86 -10.97 3.27 -10.63
N PRO A 87 -11.68 3.77 -11.66
CA PRO A 87 -11.51 3.36 -13.05
C PRO A 87 -10.07 3.48 -13.55
N GLU A 88 -9.28 4.41 -13.01
CA GLU A 88 -7.89 4.63 -13.41
C GLU A 88 -6.99 3.41 -13.17
N TYR A 89 -7.37 2.48 -12.27
CA TYR A 89 -6.65 1.20 -12.13
C TYR A 89 -6.82 0.30 -13.36
N LYS A 90 -7.98 0.32 -14.02
CA LYS A 90 -8.22 -0.46 -15.25
C LYS A 90 -7.41 0.09 -16.42
N GLU A 91 -7.13 1.39 -16.40
CA GLU A 91 -6.33 2.07 -17.41
C GLU A 91 -4.82 1.80 -17.30
N LEU A 92 -4.34 1.22 -16.19
CA LEU A 92 -2.91 0.95 -15.99
C LEU A 92 -2.30 0.04 -17.06
N GLY A 93 -3.10 -0.79 -17.73
CA GLY A 93 -2.66 -1.57 -18.89
C GLY A 93 -2.12 -0.70 -20.03
N ARG A 94 -2.54 0.57 -20.11
CA ARG A 94 -2.03 1.53 -21.11
C ARG A 94 -0.54 1.81 -20.98
N LEU A 95 0.04 1.62 -19.79
CA LEU A 95 1.47 1.78 -19.58
C LEU A 95 2.30 0.95 -20.57
N GLN A 96 1.87 -0.28 -20.86
CA GLN A 96 2.55 -1.18 -21.80
C GLN A 96 2.66 -0.60 -23.22
N TYR A 97 1.79 0.33 -23.60
CA TYR A 97 1.84 1.00 -24.91
C TYR A 97 2.58 2.35 -24.88
N ILE A 98 2.83 2.90 -23.69
CA ILE A 98 3.45 4.22 -23.51
C ILE A 98 4.95 4.09 -23.24
N HIS A 99 5.37 3.10 -22.45
CA HIS A 99 6.78 2.94 -22.09
C HIS A 99 7.49 1.90 -22.98
N PRO A 100 8.81 2.03 -23.20
CA PRO A 100 9.59 1.02 -23.92
C PRO A 100 9.41 -0.38 -23.35
N THR A 101 9.35 -1.40 -24.22
CA THR A 101 9.21 -2.82 -23.85
C THR A 101 10.39 -3.36 -23.04
N THR A 102 11.49 -2.61 -22.95
CA THR A 102 12.66 -2.93 -22.13
C THR A 102 12.47 -2.66 -20.64
N ILE A 103 11.48 -1.85 -20.26
CA ILE A 103 11.23 -1.51 -18.85
C ILE A 103 10.35 -2.61 -18.23
N PRO A 104 10.84 -3.33 -17.20
CA PRO A 104 10.06 -4.36 -16.54
C PRO A 104 8.90 -3.76 -15.74
N LEU A 105 7.72 -4.40 -15.87
CA LEU A 105 6.55 -4.16 -15.04
C LEU A 105 6.47 -5.25 -13.96
N MET A 106 6.44 -4.83 -12.69
CA MET A 106 6.23 -5.70 -11.54
C MET A 106 4.88 -5.38 -10.88
N ILE A 107 4.23 -6.41 -10.37
CA ILE A 107 3.01 -6.27 -9.55
C ILE A 107 3.25 -6.85 -8.16
N THR A 108 2.75 -6.20 -7.13
CA THR A 108 2.78 -6.70 -5.75
C THR A 108 1.38 -6.71 -5.15
N SER A 109 1.05 -7.77 -4.42
CA SER A 109 -0.22 -7.86 -3.69
C SER A 109 -0.11 -8.91 -2.59
N ALA A 110 -0.70 -8.63 -1.43
CA ALA A 110 -0.85 -9.60 -0.34
C ALA A 110 -2.03 -10.55 -0.55
N MET A 111 -3.06 -10.10 -1.29
CA MET A 111 -4.26 -10.86 -1.59
C MET A 111 -4.33 -11.01 -3.10
N LEU A 112 -3.95 -12.15 -3.66
CA LEU A 112 -3.99 -12.36 -5.10
C LEU A 112 -4.36 -13.82 -5.38
N ALA A 113 -5.64 -14.14 -5.15
CA ALA A 113 -6.18 -15.44 -5.49
C ALA A 113 -6.03 -15.70 -7.01
N ASN A 114 -6.07 -16.97 -7.41
CA ASN A 114 -5.74 -17.37 -8.79
C ASN A 114 -6.61 -16.66 -9.85
N ASP A 115 -7.90 -16.51 -9.59
CA ASP A 115 -8.85 -15.80 -10.45
C ASP A 115 -8.54 -14.29 -10.56
N VAL A 116 -8.19 -13.67 -9.43
CA VAL A 116 -7.75 -12.27 -9.36
C VAL A 116 -6.43 -12.07 -10.11
N LEU A 117 -5.47 -12.98 -9.95
CA LEU A 117 -4.18 -12.97 -10.64
C LEU A 117 -4.37 -13.04 -12.15
N LEU A 118 -5.16 -14.00 -12.65
CA LEU A 118 -5.43 -14.16 -14.07
C LEU A 118 -6.08 -12.92 -14.67
N THR A 119 -7.02 -12.31 -13.95
CA THR A 119 -7.67 -11.07 -14.39
C THR A 119 -6.69 -9.89 -14.39
N THR A 120 -5.83 -9.79 -13.37
CA THR A 120 -4.79 -8.76 -13.27
C THR A 120 -3.80 -8.85 -14.43
N ILE A 121 -3.32 -10.06 -14.75
CA ILE A 121 -2.42 -10.33 -15.89
C ILE A 121 -3.06 -9.85 -17.20
N ARG A 122 -4.36 -10.16 -17.40
CA ARG A 122 -5.11 -9.74 -18.59
C ARG A 122 -5.25 -8.22 -18.69
N LEU A 123 -5.65 -7.56 -17.60
CA LEU A 123 -5.84 -6.10 -17.56
C LEU A 123 -4.53 -5.32 -17.79
N LEU A 124 -3.42 -5.85 -17.29
CA LEU A 124 -2.09 -5.24 -17.45
C LEU A 124 -1.35 -5.68 -18.71
N HIS A 125 -2.01 -6.47 -19.57
CA HIS A 125 -1.43 -7.05 -20.78
C HIS A 125 -0.07 -7.73 -20.53
N MET A 126 0.08 -8.38 -19.38
CA MET A 126 1.31 -9.10 -19.04
C MET A 126 1.35 -10.44 -19.80
N HIS A 127 2.52 -10.80 -20.32
CA HIS A 127 2.71 -12.07 -21.01
C HIS A 127 3.07 -13.18 -19.99
N PRO A 128 2.23 -14.21 -19.81
CA PRO A 128 2.51 -15.29 -18.85
C PRO A 128 3.84 -15.99 -19.09
N ASP A 129 4.25 -16.17 -20.35
CA ASP A 129 5.48 -16.87 -20.73
C ASP A 129 6.76 -16.10 -20.35
N LYS A 130 6.64 -14.80 -20.04
CA LYS A 130 7.76 -13.92 -19.65
C LYS A 130 7.65 -13.46 -18.20
N MET A 131 6.76 -14.06 -17.42
CA MET A 131 6.47 -13.68 -16.04
C MET A 131 7.15 -14.65 -15.06
N THR A 132 7.75 -14.08 -14.02
CA THR A 132 8.17 -14.86 -12.85
C THR A 132 7.17 -14.61 -11.73
N VAL A 133 6.63 -15.69 -11.16
CA VAL A 133 5.68 -15.62 -10.04
C VAL A 133 6.39 -16.02 -8.77
N ILE A 134 6.41 -15.12 -7.78
CA ILE A 134 6.93 -15.39 -6.45
C ILE A 134 5.76 -15.33 -5.48
N CYS A 135 5.43 -16.46 -4.88
CA CYS A 135 4.38 -16.57 -3.87
C CYS A 135 5.02 -17.00 -2.55
N HIS A 136 4.82 -16.20 -1.51
CA HIS A 136 5.26 -16.51 -0.16
C HIS A 136 4.08 -16.99 0.69
N SER A 137 4.37 -17.93 1.59
CA SER A 137 3.40 -18.34 2.60
C SER A 137 3.01 -17.15 3.48
N THR A 138 1.73 -17.09 3.84
CA THR A 138 1.22 -16.15 4.85
C THR A 138 1.37 -16.70 6.27
N ASP A 139 1.95 -17.90 6.43
CA ASP A 139 2.17 -18.51 7.72
C ASP A 139 3.15 -17.70 8.58
N CYS A 140 2.73 -17.42 9.81
CA CYS A 140 3.50 -16.72 10.82
C CYS A 140 3.62 -17.65 12.03
N PRO A 141 4.60 -18.58 12.05
CA PRO A 141 4.69 -19.63 13.08
C PRO A 141 4.89 -19.09 14.51
N ASN A 142 5.36 -17.84 14.62
CA ASN A 142 5.50 -17.09 15.86
C ASN A 142 4.19 -16.48 16.37
N ILE A 143 3.10 -16.51 15.59
CA ILE A 143 1.76 -16.06 16.00
C ILE A 143 0.96 -17.26 16.50
N LYS A 144 0.44 -17.17 17.74
CA LYS A 144 -0.47 -18.17 18.31
C LYS A 144 -1.89 -17.63 18.23
N ILE A 145 -2.76 -18.36 17.54
CA ILE A 145 -4.18 -18.02 17.39
C ILE A 145 -4.97 -18.73 18.47
N GLY A 146 -5.81 -17.99 19.19
CA GLY A 146 -6.69 -18.54 20.22
C GLY A 146 -8.07 -17.91 20.15
N VAL A 147 -9.10 -18.71 20.36
CA VAL A 147 -10.49 -18.24 20.44
C VAL A 147 -10.98 -18.44 21.86
N ARG A 148 -11.57 -17.40 22.45
CA ARG A 148 -12.14 -17.44 23.80
C ARG A 148 -13.61 -17.08 23.75
N LYS A 149 -14.44 -17.86 24.44
CA LYS A 149 -15.85 -17.52 24.62
C LYS A 149 -15.95 -16.25 25.47
N ILE A 150 -16.75 -15.31 25.01
CA ILE A 150 -17.08 -14.08 25.74
C ILE A 150 -17.93 -14.48 26.95
N LYS A 151 -17.43 -14.21 28.16
CA LYS A 151 -18.08 -14.60 29.43
C LYS A 151 -18.87 -13.46 30.07
N TYR A 152 -18.53 -12.22 29.77
CA TYR A 152 -19.11 -11.02 30.35
C TYR A 152 -19.85 -10.22 29.28
N ALA A 153 -20.78 -9.35 29.70
CA ALA A 153 -21.42 -8.43 28.77
C ALA A 153 -20.37 -7.54 28.09
N LEU A 154 -20.50 -7.31 26.78
CA LEU A 154 -19.48 -6.59 25.99
C LEU A 154 -19.22 -5.18 26.53
N ASN A 155 -20.29 -4.47 26.89
CA ASN A 155 -20.24 -3.13 27.47
C ASN A 155 -19.60 -3.05 28.87
N SER A 156 -19.34 -4.19 29.52
CA SER A 156 -18.64 -4.21 30.81
C SER A 156 -17.12 -4.20 30.68
N PHE A 157 -16.59 -4.56 29.50
CA PHE A 157 -15.16 -4.71 29.22
C PHE A 157 -14.37 -5.65 30.16
N ALA A 158 -15.05 -6.33 31.10
CA ALA A 158 -14.43 -7.21 32.09
C ALA A 158 -13.65 -8.38 31.47
N GLY A 159 -14.00 -8.77 30.24
CA GLY A 159 -13.26 -9.76 29.46
C GLY A 159 -11.84 -9.33 29.08
N LEU A 160 -11.48 -8.06 29.24
CA LEU A 160 -10.16 -7.49 28.91
C LEU A 160 -9.25 -7.34 30.13
N ALA A 161 -9.77 -7.54 31.35
CA ALA A 161 -9.01 -7.34 32.59
C ALA A 161 -7.71 -8.16 32.65
N PHE A 162 -7.67 -9.32 31.98
CA PHE A 162 -6.47 -10.17 31.91
C PHE A 162 -5.27 -9.54 31.18
N LEU A 163 -5.48 -8.45 30.43
CA LEU A 163 -4.41 -7.73 29.72
C LEU A 163 -3.55 -6.89 30.67
N ILE A 164 -4.09 -6.52 31.82
CA ILE A 164 -3.40 -5.73 32.84
C ILE A 164 -3.01 -6.69 33.98
N PRO A 165 -1.71 -6.81 34.33
CA PRO A 165 -1.28 -7.60 35.48
C PRO A 165 -1.95 -7.12 36.76
N GLU A 166 -2.31 -8.06 37.63
CA GLU A 166 -2.87 -7.72 38.94
C GLU A 166 -1.90 -6.82 39.73
N GLY A 167 -2.43 -5.69 40.23
CA GLY A 167 -1.67 -4.76 41.05
C GLY A 167 -0.77 -3.78 40.29
N TRP A 168 -0.80 -3.76 38.95
CA TRP A 168 -0.11 -2.74 38.15
C TRP A 168 -0.63 -1.33 38.46
N LYS A 169 0.27 -0.37 38.61
CA LYS A 169 -0.03 1.02 38.96
C LYS A 169 0.69 2.01 38.04
N PRO A 170 0.15 3.24 37.88
CA PRO A 170 0.88 4.32 37.23
C PRO A 170 2.24 4.55 37.89
N GLY A 171 3.32 4.36 37.13
CA GLY A 171 4.71 4.43 37.61
C GLY A 171 5.46 3.10 37.57
N ASP A 172 4.74 1.97 37.44
CA ASP A 172 5.33 0.67 37.19
C ASP A 172 5.92 0.57 35.76
N PRO A 173 6.76 -0.44 35.48
CA PRO A 173 7.26 -0.69 34.14
C PRO A 173 6.13 -0.79 33.10
N PRO A 174 6.37 -0.34 31.84
CA PRO A 174 5.36 -0.34 30.80
C PRO A 174 4.92 -1.76 30.48
N LEU A 175 3.61 -1.92 30.29
CA LEU A 175 3.00 -3.19 29.90
C LEU A 175 3.58 -3.68 28.56
N PRO A 176 3.60 -5.01 28.33
CA PRO A 176 3.81 -5.55 27.00
C PRO A 176 2.86 -4.88 26.00
N LYS A 177 3.36 -4.48 24.84
CA LYS A 177 2.53 -3.81 23.83
C LYS A 177 1.46 -4.79 23.33
N PHE A 178 0.21 -4.34 23.36
CA PHE A 178 -0.92 -5.06 22.79
C PHE A 178 -1.79 -4.12 21.94
N LEU A 179 -2.61 -4.70 21.08
CA LEU A 179 -3.60 -4.00 20.26
C LEU A 179 -4.95 -4.66 20.49
N ILE A 180 -5.96 -3.86 20.78
CA ILE A 180 -7.36 -4.29 20.85
C ILE A 180 -8.08 -3.57 19.71
N LEU A 181 -8.84 -4.32 18.93
CA LEU A 181 -9.65 -3.80 17.84
C LEU A 181 -11.12 -3.86 18.27
N PHE A 182 -11.81 -2.74 18.14
CA PHE A 182 -13.25 -2.63 18.31
C PHE A 182 -13.87 -2.19 17.00
N ASP A 183 -15.13 -2.58 16.79
CA ASP A 183 -15.89 -2.18 15.61
C ASP A 183 -16.46 -0.76 15.74
N ASP A 184 -16.46 -0.18 16.95
CA ASP A 184 -17.02 1.13 17.26
C ASP A 184 -16.05 2.04 18.04
N ILE A 185 -16.12 3.34 17.76
CA ILE A 185 -15.26 4.37 18.38
C ILE A 185 -15.61 4.56 19.85
N GLN A 186 -16.89 4.56 20.21
CA GLN A 186 -17.34 4.75 21.58
C GLN A 186 -16.91 3.57 22.45
N ASP A 187 -17.02 2.35 21.95
CA ASP A 187 -16.51 1.15 22.64
C ASP A 187 -14.99 1.22 22.87
N THR A 188 -14.24 1.74 21.89
CA THR A 188 -12.79 1.97 22.06
C THR A 188 -12.52 2.94 23.21
N ILE A 189 -13.23 4.06 23.28
CA ILE A 189 -13.07 5.07 24.34
C ILE A 189 -13.45 4.48 25.71
N ASN A 190 -14.56 3.76 25.78
CA ASN A 190 -15.03 3.13 27.01
C ASN A 190 -14.05 2.05 27.49
N ALA A 191 -13.50 1.25 26.58
CA ALA A 191 -12.50 0.24 26.90
C ALA A 191 -11.18 0.84 27.40
N ILE A 192 -10.73 1.96 26.82
CA ILE A 192 -9.56 2.70 27.33
C ILE A 192 -9.83 3.17 28.76
N THR A 193 -11.01 3.70 29.03
CA THR A 193 -11.40 4.18 30.37
C THR A 193 -11.50 3.03 31.38
N TYR A 194 -11.81 1.82 30.93
CA TYR A 194 -11.83 0.63 31.78
C TYR A 194 -10.41 0.12 32.09
N LEU A 195 -9.48 0.21 31.14
CA LEU A 195 -8.12 -0.34 31.26
C LEU A 195 -7.10 0.62 31.90
N CYS A 196 -7.38 1.93 31.90
CA CYS A 196 -6.52 2.99 32.42
C CYS A 196 -7.11 3.64 33.68
#